data_AF-A0A3M1DCG5-F1
#
_entry.id   AF-A0A3M1DCG5-F1
#
_cell.length_a   1.000
_cell.length_b   1.000
_cell.length_c   1.000
_cell.angle_alpha   90.00
_cell.angle_beta   90.00
_cell.angle_gamma   90.00
#
_symmetry.space_group_name_H-M   'P 1'
#
loop_
_entity.id
_entity.type
_entity.pdbx_description
1 polymer ?
#
loop_
_entity_poly.entity_id
_entity_poly.type
_entity_poly.pdbx_seq_one_letter_code
_entity_poly.pdbx_strand_id
1 'polypeptide(L)'
;MFAYLGEIAALGTAACWSFTAVFFSEAGRRLGSFKVNQIRLFLAVVIYSLVLYFRFGWVLPPDLNARQFWLLAGSGIIGLVIGDGAGFKA
;
A
#
# COMPACT_ATOMS: atom_id res chain seq x y z
N MET A 1 -28.08 -0.81 -1.87
CA MET A 1 -27.02 0.05 -2.44
C MET A 1 -26.66 1.07 -1.38
N PHE A 2 -25.47 0.95 -0.77
CA PHE A 2 -25.05 1.85 0.30
C PHE A 2 -24.69 3.21 -0.32
N ALA A 3 -25.63 4.16 -0.31
CA ALA A 3 -25.54 5.42 -1.03
C ALA A 3 -24.36 6.32 -0.63
N TYR A 4 -23.67 6.01 0.49
CA TYR A 4 -22.56 6.82 1.00
C TYR A 4 -21.29 6.02 1.34
N LEU A 5 -21.19 4.76 0.90
CA LEU A 5 -20.06 3.90 1.27
C LEU A 5 -18.74 4.43 0.74
N GLY A 6 -18.74 5.03 -0.46
CA GLY A 6 -17.55 5.62 -1.06
C GLY A 6 -17.06 6.84 -0.30
N GLU A 7 -17.98 7.74 0.08
CA GLU A 7 -17.69 8.96 0.82
C GLU A 7 -17.14 8.65 2.21
N ILE A 8 -17.77 7.71 2.92
CA ILE A 8 -17.29 7.27 4.24
C ILE A 8 -15.92 6.61 4.12
N ALA A 9 -15.69 5.77 3.10
CA ALA A 9 -14.38 5.16 2.86
C ALA A 9 -13.30 6.19 2.51
N ALA A 10 -13.65 7.24 1.74
CA ALA A 10 -12.74 8.33 1.40
C ALA A 10 -12.37 9.15 2.64
N LEU A 11 -13.34 9.52 3.47
CA LEU A 11 -13.09 10.24 4.73
C LEU A 11 -12.27 9.40 5.72
N GLY A 12 -12.59 8.11 5.84
CA GLY A 12 -11.81 7.17 6.65
C GLY A 12 -10.36 7.06 6.18
N THR A 13 -10.16 6.95 4.87
CA THR A 13 -8.81 6.92 4.26
C THR A 13 -8.04 8.21 4.53
N ALA A 14 -8.69 9.38 4.37
CA ALA A 14 -8.07 10.69 4.63
C ALA A 14 -7.65 10.83 6.11
N ALA A 15 -8.49 10.37 7.04
CA ALA A 15 -8.14 10.33 8.46
C ALA A 15 -6.94 9.41 8.72
N CYS A 16 -6.93 8.19 8.18
CA CYS A 16 -5.80 7.26 8.30
C CYS A 16 -4.49 7.85 7.74
N TRP A 17 -4.56 8.53 6.60
CA TRP A 17 -3.39 9.18 5.99
C TRP A 17 -2.84 10.33 6.83
N SER A 18 -3.73 11.09 7.49
CA SER A 18 -3.33 12.20 8.38
C SER A 18 -2.49 11.69 9.55
N PHE A 19 -2.91 10.59 10.20
CA PHE A 19 -2.13 9.96 11.27
C PHE A 19 -0.83 9.34 10.75
N THR A 20 -0.86 8.75 9.55
CA THR A 20 0.32 8.12 8.93
C THR A 20 1.44 9.14 8.76
N ALA A 21 1.15 10.38 8.33
CA ALA A 21 2.17 11.42 8.17
C ALA A 21 2.91 11.74 9.49
N VAL A 22 2.18 11.82 10.61
CA VAL A 22 2.74 12.08 11.94
C VAL A 22 3.64 10.92 12.38
N PHE A 23 3.15 9.68 12.29
CA PHE A 23 3.93 8.51 12.69
C PHE A 23 5.15 8.28 11.79
N PHE A 24 5.02 8.52 10.49
CA PHE A 24 6.12 8.33 9.54
C PHE A 24 7.23 9.37 9.76
N SER A 25 6.87 10.61 10.11
CA SER A 25 7.85 11.65 10.45
C SER A 25 8.68 11.26 11.70
N GLU A 26 8.01 10.84 12.78
CA GLU A 26 8.70 10.45 14.01
C GLU A 26 9.49 9.14 13.85
N ALA A 27 8.93 8.14 13.16
CA ALA A 27 9.64 6.89 12.86
C ALA A 27 10.83 7.12 11.92
N GLY A 28 10.66 7.99 10.91
CA GLY A 28 11.71 8.39 9.98
C GLY A 28 12.88 9.07 10.68
N ARG A 29 12.61 9.91 11.69
CA ARG A 29 13.64 10.54 12.53
C ARG A 29 14.46 9.54 13.34
N ARG A 30 13.86 8.40 13.74
CA ARG A 30 14.51 7.38 14.58
C ARG A 30 15.28 6.31 13.78
N LEU A 31 14.72 5.84 12.66
CA LEU A 31 15.23 4.69 11.92
C LEU A 31 15.69 5.03 10.49
N GLY A 32 15.44 6.25 10.02
CA GLY A 32 15.65 6.67 8.64
C GLY A 32 14.47 6.30 7.75
N SER A 33 14.13 7.20 6.84
CA SER A 33 12.99 7.09 5.91
C SER A 33 12.99 5.80 5.08
N PHE A 34 14.16 5.37 4.61
CA PHE A 34 14.31 4.17 3.79
C PHE A 34 13.91 2.88 4.55
N LYS A 35 14.37 2.71 5.79
CA LYS A 35 14.04 1.51 6.59
C LYS A 35 12.57 1.47 6.97
N VAL A 36 11.99 2.63 7.32
CA VAL A 36 10.56 2.73 7.63
C VAL A 36 9.72 2.40 6.38
N ASN A 37 10.13 2.85 5.19
CA ASN A 37 9.45 2.50 3.95
C ASN A 37 9.50 1.00 3.65
N GLN A 38 10.64 0.36 3.86
CA GLN A 38 10.77 -1.09 3.66
C GLN A 38 9.86 -1.89 4.62
N ILE A 39 9.79 -1.48 5.89
CA ILE A 39 8.87 -2.09 6.87
C ILE A 39 7.42 -1.87 6.44
N ARG A 40 7.07 -0.67 5.97
CA ARG A 40 5.73 -0.34 5.47
C ARG A 40 5.33 -1.25 4.30
N LEU A 41 6.22 -1.44 3.32
CA LEU A 41 5.96 -2.30 2.17
C LEU A 41 5.81 -3.77 2.58
N PHE A 42 6.65 -4.26 3.50
CA PHE A 42 6.51 -5.62 4.02
C PHE A 42 5.15 -5.83 4.70
N LEU A 43 4.76 -4.91 5.59
CA LEU A 43 3.44 -4.97 6.25
C LEU A 43 2.30 -4.86 5.24
N ALA A 44 2.42 -4.01 4.23
CA ALA A 44 1.43 -3.87 3.17
C ALA A 44 1.23 -5.20 2.42
N VAL A 45 2.31 -5.89 2.05
CA VAL A 45 2.22 -7.20 1.38
C VAL A 45 1.55 -8.24 2.28
N VAL A 46 1.93 -8.32 3.57
CA VAL A 46 1.34 -9.29 4.51
C VAL A 46 -0.15 -9.03 4.72
N ILE A 47 -0.52 -7.79 5.06
CA ILE A 47 -1.92 -7.42 5.32
C ILE A 47 -2.76 -7.60 4.06
N TYR A 48 -2.28 -7.15 2.90
CA TYR A 48 -3.02 -7.29 1.65
C TYR A 48 -3.19 -8.75 1.25
N SER A 49 -2.16 -9.58 1.42
CA SER A 49 -2.25 -11.02 1.16
C SER A 49 -3.28 -11.70 2.05
N LEU A 50 -3.32 -11.36 3.34
CA LEU A 50 -4.34 -11.86 4.26
C LEU A 50 -5.74 -11.41 3.85
N VAL A 51 -5.92 -10.15 3.51
CA VAL A 51 -7.21 -9.61 3.04
C VAL A 51 -7.67 -10.35 1.78
N LEU A 52 -6.78 -10.57 0.80
CA LEU A 52 -7.11 -11.33 -0.41
C LEU A 52 -7.50 -12.77 -0.10
N TYR A 53 -6.74 -13.44 0.76
CA TYR A 53 -7.04 -14.81 1.19
C TYR A 53 -8.41 -14.90 1.87
N PHE A 54 -8.71 -14.04 2.83
CA PHE A 54 -10.01 -14.07 3.52
C PHE A 54 -11.17 -13.62 2.64
N ARG A 55 -10.94 -12.74 1.66
CA ARG A 55 -12.02 -12.22 0.80
C ARG A 55 -12.32 -13.10 -0.40
N PHE A 56 -11.29 -13.68 -1.01
CA PHE A 56 -11.39 -14.42 -2.27
C PHE A 56 -10.94 -15.87 -2.16
N GLY A 57 -10.26 -16.29 -1.10
CA GLY A 57 -9.77 -17.66 -0.92
C GLY A 57 -8.38 -17.92 -1.53
N TRP A 58 -7.81 -16.94 -2.23
CA TRP A 58 -6.49 -17.02 -2.85
C TRP A 58 -5.74 -15.70 -2.71
N VAL A 59 -4.43 -15.80 -2.48
CA VAL A 59 -3.53 -14.63 -2.42
C VAL A 59 -3.17 -14.14 -3.82
N LEU A 60 -2.97 -15.07 -4.75
CA LEU A 60 -2.74 -14.78 -6.15
C LEU A 60 -3.88 -15.41 -6.97
N PRO A 61 -4.54 -14.66 -7.85
CA PRO A 61 -5.57 -15.23 -8.72
C PRO A 61 -4.99 -16.35 -9.59
N PRO A 62 -5.64 -17.52 -9.67
CA PRO A 62 -5.14 -18.63 -10.50
C PRO A 62 -5.19 -18.30 -12.00
N ASP A 63 -6.12 -17.44 -12.43
CA ASP A 63 -6.34 -17.07 -13.84
C ASP A 63 -5.57 -15.81 -14.27
N LEU A 64 -4.48 -15.47 -13.58
CA LEU A 64 -3.72 -14.25 -13.85
C LEU A 64 -3.03 -14.32 -15.22
N ASN A 65 -3.48 -13.51 -16.17
CA ASN A 65 -2.87 -13.44 -17.50
C ASN A 65 -1.47 -12.79 -17.42
N ALA A 66 -0.53 -13.24 -18.25
CA ALA A 66 0.81 -12.64 -18.37
C ALA A 66 0.79 -11.11 -18.55
N ARG A 67 -0.17 -10.57 -19.32
CA ARG A 67 -0.33 -9.11 -19.48
C ARG A 67 -0.71 -8.42 -18.17
N GLN A 68 -1.64 -9.01 -17.40
CA GLN A 68 -2.06 -8.46 -16.11
C GLN A 68 -0.92 -8.51 -15.09
N PHE A 69 -0.15 -9.59 -15.09
CA PHE A 69 1.05 -9.72 -14.27
C PHE A 69 2.07 -8.62 -14.58
N TRP A 70 2.40 -8.40 -15.86
CA TRP A 70 3.36 -7.37 -16.23
C TRP A 70 2.89 -5.95 -15.93
N LEU A 71 1.59 -5.66 -16.11
CA LEU A 71 1.02 -4.37 -15.74
C LEU A 71 1.06 -4.14 -14.22
N LEU A 72 0.77 -5.18 -13.42
CA LEU A 72 0.82 -5.12 -11.96
C LEU A 72 2.27 -4.98 -11.45
N ALA A 73 3.21 -5.73 -12.04
CA ALA A 73 4.62 -5.61 -11.70
C ALA A 73 5.16 -4.22 -12.07
N GLY A 74 4.81 -3.71 -13.26
CA GLY A 74 5.20 -2.38 -13.71
C GLY A 74 4.64 -1.26 -12.84
N SER A 75 3.35 -1.32 -12.48
CA SER A 75 2.74 -0.32 -11.59
C SER A 75 3.34 -0.37 -10.18
N GLY A 76 3.68 -1.57 -9.68
CA GLY A 76 4.38 -1.74 -8.42
C GLY A 76 5.77 -1.11 -8.41
N ILE A 77 6.56 -1.30 -9.48
CA ILE A 77 7.89 -0.67 -9.61
C ILE A 77 7.76 0.85 -9.66
N ILE A 78 6.87 1.39 -10.49
CA ILE A 78 6.74 2.84 -10.64
C ILE A 78 6.19 3.47 -9.36
N GLY A 79 5.14 2.90 -8.77
CA GLY A 79 4.50 3.46 -7.58
C GLY A 79 5.30 3.22 -6.30
N LEU A 80 5.60 1.96 -5.99
CA LEU A 80 6.14 1.56 -4.68
C LEU A 80 7.66 1.61 -4.60
N VAL A 81 8.38 1.50 -5.73
CA VAL A 81 9.85 1.60 -5.73
C VAL A 81 10.30 3.00 -6.08
N ILE A 82 9.85 3.54 -7.22
CA ILE A 82 10.27 4.86 -7.68
C ILE A 82 9.52 5.96 -6.92
N GLY A 83 8.19 5.89 -6.84
CA GLY A 83 7.37 6.90 -6.15
C GLY A 83 7.76 7.05 -4.69
N ASP A 84 7.72 5.95 -3.93
CA ASP A 84 8.12 5.98 -2.53
C ASP A 84 9.62 6.28 -2.36
N GLY A 85 10.49 5.72 -3.22
CA GLY A 85 11.93 5.95 -3.15
C GLY A 85 12.34 7.41 -3.40
N ALA A 86 11.65 8.10 -4.31
CA ALA A 86 11.87 9.51 -4.62
C ALA A 86 11.33 10.44 -3.52
N GLY A 87 10.17 10.09 -2.92
CA GLY A 87 9.57 10.87 -1.83
C GLY A 87 10.40 10.95 -0.56
N PHE A 88 11.39 10.07 -0.38
CA PHE A 88 12.27 10.03 0.81
C PHE A 88 13.66 10.62 0.60
N LYS A 89 13.98 11.09 -0.62
CA LYS A 89 15.25 11.75 -0.96
C LYS A 89 15.13 13.27 -1.18
N ALA A 90 13.93 13.83 -1.08
CA ALA A 90 13.66 15.26 -1.17
C ALA A 90 13.72 15.94 0.21
#